data_AF-A0A0G2G9S7-F1
#
_entry.id   AF-A0A0G2G9S7-F1
#
_cell.length_a   1.000
_cell.length_b   1.000
_cell.length_c   1.000
_cell.angle_alpha   90.00
_cell.angle_beta   90.00
_cell.angle_gamma   90.00
#
_symmetry.space_group_name_H-M   'P 1'
#
loop_
_entity.id
_entity.type
_entity.pdbx_description
1 polymer ?
#
loop_
_entity_poly.entity_id
_entity_poly.type
_entity_poly.pdbx_seq_one_letter_code
_entity_poly.pdbx_strand_id
1 'polypeptide(L)'
;MTILLDNTFHAEDTLTSNLGRELENGRMVRLMAKLNLINERPEFENNPQWSETGERYYLKLFRDYVFHQVDASGHPVVDLGHVISCLNKLDVGSDEKISLVSRDEQNVLVVSYREIKRGVEQTFNELIKPKRR
;
A
#
# COMPACT_ATOMS: atom_id res chain seq x y z
N MET A 1 28.68 -27.97 -26.78
CA MET A 1 27.70 -28.52 -25.81
C MET A 1 27.60 -27.62 -24.58
N THR A 2 28.72 -27.19 -23.98
CA THR A 2 28.78 -26.28 -22.82
C THR A 2 28.17 -24.88 -23.07
N ILE A 3 28.44 -24.24 -24.21
CA ILE A 3 27.87 -22.91 -24.54
C ILE A 3 26.33 -22.96 -24.68
N LEU A 4 25.80 -24.05 -25.23
CA LEU A 4 24.35 -24.23 -25.36
C LEU A 4 23.68 -24.38 -24.00
N LEU A 5 24.31 -25.11 -23.08
CA LEU A 5 23.83 -25.27 -21.72
C LEU A 5 23.87 -23.94 -20.95
N ASP A 6 24.97 -23.19 -21.07
CA ASP A 6 25.15 -21.87 -20.46
C ASP A 6 24.09 -20.87 -20.93
N ASN A 7 23.85 -20.80 -22.25
CA ASN A 7 22.76 -19.99 -22.82
C ASN A 7 21.38 -20.43 -22.32
N THR A 8 21.19 -21.72 -22.05
CA THR A 8 19.92 -22.25 -21.53
C THR A 8 19.70 -21.82 -20.08
N PHE A 9 20.74 -21.88 -19.23
CA PHE A 9 20.66 -21.39 -17.85
C PHE A 9 20.45 -19.87 -17.78
N HIS A 10 21.14 -19.08 -18.62
CA HIS A 10 20.88 -17.64 -18.69
C HIS A 10 19.45 -17.29 -19.11
N ALA A 11 18.88 -18.06 -20.05
CA ALA A 11 17.48 -17.89 -20.43
C ALA A 11 16.54 -18.26 -19.27
N GLU A 12 16.84 -19.33 -18.53
CA GLU A 12 16.08 -19.73 -17.34
C GLU A 12 16.12 -18.67 -16.23
N ASP A 13 17.31 -18.13 -15.92
CA ASP A 13 17.49 -17.07 -14.93
C ASP A 13 16.68 -15.82 -15.30
N THR A 14 16.70 -15.45 -16.59
CA THR A 14 15.94 -14.31 -17.11
C THR A 14 14.44 -14.53 -16.97
N LEU A 15 13.94 -15.72 -17.34
CA LEU A 15 12.52 -16.06 -17.20
C LEU A 15 12.08 -16.07 -15.74
N THR A 16 12.90 -16.64 -14.87
CA THR A 16 12.64 -16.70 -13.42
C THR A 16 12.61 -15.31 -12.80
N SER A 17 13.55 -14.43 -13.17
CA SER A 17 13.56 -13.03 -12.72
C SER A 17 12.31 -12.27 -13.18
N ASN A 18 11.92 -12.43 -14.45
CA ASN A 18 10.73 -11.77 -14.98
C ASN A 18 9.45 -12.27 -14.29
N LEU A 19 9.33 -13.58 -14.08
CA LEU A 19 8.21 -14.16 -13.35
C LEU A 19 8.13 -13.65 -11.91
N GLY A 20 9.28 -13.54 -11.22
CA GLY A 20 9.36 -12.96 -9.88
C GLY A 20 8.82 -11.53 -9.82
N ARG A 21 9.21 -10.69 -10.78
CA ARG A 21 8.72 -9.30 -10.88
C ARG A 21 7.23 -9.21 -11.15
N GLU A 22 6.69 -10.07 -12.03
CA GLU A 22 5.24 -10.08 -12.32
C GLU A 22 4.41 -10.57 -11.13
N LEU A 23 4.94 -11.50 -10.33
CA LEU A 23 4.29 -11.91 -9.07
C LEU A 23 4.23 -10.74 -8.07
N GLU A 24 5.31 -9.97 -7.92
CA GLU A 24 5.33 -8.77 -7.08
C GLU A 24 4.35 -7.70 -7.58
N ASN A 25 4.29 -7.45 -8.89
CA ASN A 25 3.30 -6.58 -9.51
C ASN A 25 1.87 -7.02 -9.15
N GLY A 26 1.57 -8.32 -9.25
CA GLY A 26 0.27 -8.87 -8.87
C GLY A 26 -0.07 -8.63 -7.39
N ARG A 27 0.91 -8.74 -6.49
CA ARG A 27 0.72 -8.46 -5.06
C ARG A 27 0.43 -6.98 -4.83
N MET A 28 1.20 -6.08 -5.43
CA MET A 28 1.01 -4.64 -5.35
C MET A 28 -0.35 -4.21 -5.90
N VAL A 29 -0.78 -4.73 -7.05
CA VAL A 29 -2.10 -4.42 -7.64
C VAL A 29 -3.23 -4.80 -6.69
N ARG A 30 -3.18 -6.00 -6.08
CA ARG A 30 -4.19 -6.42 -5.10
C ARG A 30 -4.19 -5.52 -3.86
N LEU A 31 -3.02 -5.11 -3.39
CA LEU A 31 -2.90 -4.22 -2.23
C LEU A 31 -3.45 -2.82 -2.53
N MET A 32 -3.09 -2.24 -3.67
CA MET A 32 -3.64 -0.98 -4.15
C MET A 32 -5.17 -1.07 -4.32
N ALA A 33 -5.69 -2.16 -4.86
CA ALA A 33 -7.13 -2.34 -4.99
C ALA A 33 -7.84 -2.34 -3.62
N LYS A 34 -7.28 -3.02 -2.60
CA LYS A 34 -7.82 -2.98 -1.23
C LYS A 34 -7.82 -1.55 -0.67
N LEU A 35 -6.70 -0.84 -0.80
CA LEU A 35 -6.59 0.55 -0.35
C LEU A 35 -7.62 1.45 -1.03
N ASN A 36 -7.81 1.33 -2.34
CA ASN A 36 -8.81 2.12 -3.08
C ASN A 36 -10.26 1.76 -2.72
N LEU A 37 -10.54 0.52 -2.30
CA LEU A 37 -11.88 0.13 -1.82
C LEU A 37 -12.18 0.66 -0.40
N ILE A 38 -11.15 0.95 0.38
CA ILE A 38 -11.24 1.47 1.74
C ILE A 38 -11.30 3.00 1.74
N ASN A 39 -10.36 3.63 1.04
CA ASN A 39 -10.13 5.07 1.11
C ASN A 39 -11.25 5.86 0.40
N GLU A 40 -11.53 7.07 0.89
CA GLU A 40 -12.50 8.03 0.33
C GLU A 40 -13.92 7.50 0.11
N ARG A 41 -14.28 6.43 0.81
CA ARG A 41 -15.64 5.90 0.76
C ARG A 41 -16.59 6.92 1.41
N PRO A 42 -17.56 7.50 0.67
CA PRO A 42 -18.36 8.63 1.15
C PRO A 42 -19.27 8.25 2.33
N GLU A 43 -19.74 7.01 2.37
CA GLU A 43 -20.59 6.49 3.44
C GLU A 43 -20.48 4.96 3.50
N PHE A 44 -20.43 4.43 4.72
CA PHE A 44 -20.58 3.01 5.00
C PHE A 44 -21.39 2.87 6.29
N GLU A 45 -22.39 1.99 6.28
CA GLU A 45 -23.31 1.76 7.41
C GLU A 45 -23.91 3.03 8.04
N ASN A 46 -24.38 3.99 7.22
CA ASN A 46 -24.99 5.25 7.69
C ASN A 46 -24.07 6.11 8.57
N ASN A 47 -22.75 5.90 8.53
CA ASN A 47 -21.77 6.76 9.20
C ASN A 47 -21.13 7.71 8.17
N PRO A 48 -21.47 9.01 8.17
CA PRO A 48 -20.88 10.01 7.26
C PRO A 48 -19.39 10.27 7.55
N GLN A 49 -18.89 9.89 8.72
CA GLN A 49 -17.49 10.04 9.15
C GLN A 49 -16.76 8.70 9.16
N TRP A 50 -17.22 7.74 8.34
CA TRP A 50 -16.61 6.41 8.27
C TRP A 50 -15.10 6.48 8.01
N SER A 51 -14.65 7.35 7.12
CA SER A 51 -13.22 7.52 6.79
C SER A 51 -12.41 8.31 7.84
N GLU A 52 -13.07 9.04 8.74
CA GLU A 52 -12.42 10.03 9.61
C GLU A 52 -12.19 9.55 11.05
N THR A 53 -12.47 8.27 11.35
CA THR A 53 -12.40 7.75 12.73
C THR A 53 -11.57 6.48 12.87
N GLY A 54 -10.80 6.40 13.97
CA GLY A 54 -10.08 5.20 14.39
C GLY A 54 -9.03 4.73 13.39
N GLU A 55 -9.01 3.43 13.10
CA GLU A 55 -8.00 2.82 12.23
C GLU A 55 -8.04 3.32 10.78
N ARG A 56 -9.19 3.82 10.34
CA ARG A 56 -9.42 4.30 8.97
C ARG A 56 -8.75 5.65 8.72
N TYR A 57 -8.59 6.45 9.77
CA TYR A 57 -7.93 7.75 9.69
C TYR A 57 -6.44 7.62 9.34
N TYR A 58 -5.71 6.70 9.98
CA TYR A 58 -4.29 6.52 9.63
C TYR A 58 -4.09 5.87 8.26
N LEU A 59 -5.05 5.10 7.73
CA LEU A 59 -5.00 4.59 6.36
C LEU A 59 -5.14 5.71 5.31
N LYS A 60 -6.00 6.70 5.59
CA LYS A 60 -6.09 7.92 4.78
C LYS A 60 -4.77 8.70 4.79
N LEU A 61 -4.16 8.89 5.96
CA LEU A 61 -2.86 9.56 6.05
C LEU A 61 -1.75 8.75 5.36
N PHE A 62 -1.79 7.43 5.43
CA PHE A 62 -0.85 6.58 4.70
C PHE A 62 -0.99 6.75 3.18
N ARG A 63 -2.23 6.87 2.68
CA ARG A 63 -2.48 7.17 1.26
C ARG A 63 -1.92 8.54 0.84
N ASP A 64 -2.02 9.54 1.69
CA ASP A 64 -1.40 10.84 1.43
C ASP A 64 0.15 10.73 1.47
N TYR A 65 0.72 10.02 2.44
CA TYR A 65 2.15 9.75 2.55
C TYR A 65 2.75 9.02 1.33
N VAL A 66 2.00 8.11 0.71
CA VAL A 66 2.47 7.33 -0.45
C VAL A 66 2.22 8.06 -1.77
N PHE A 67 1.03 8.65 -1.96
CA PHE A 67 0.57 9.09 -3.28
C PHE A 67 0.42 10.61 -3.42
N HIS A 68 0.52 11.39 -2.34
CA HIS A 68 0.31 12.84 -2.33
C HIS A 68 1.49 13.57 -1.68
N GLN A 69 2.71 13.07 -1.91
CA GLN A 69 3.90 13.76 -1.46
C GLN A 69 4.04 15.11 -2.16
N VAL A 70 4.50 16.10 -1.38
CA VAL A 70 4.85 17.42 -1.88
C VAL A 70 6.27 17.77 -1.43
N ASP A 71 6.99 18.52 -2.25
CA ASP A 71 8.30 19.05 -1.88
C ASP A 71 8.18 20.28 -0.96
N ALA A 72 9.33 20.84 -0.55
CA ALA A 72 9.37 22.03 0.30
C ALA A 72 8.72 23.28 -0.33
N SER A 73 8.49 23.30 -1.64
CA SER A 73 7.80 24.37 -2.37
C SER A 73 6.32 24.07 -2.59
N GLY A 74 5.83 22.91 -2.14
CA GLY A 74 4.44 22.47 -2.32
C GLY A 74 4.16 21.82 -3.68
N HIS A 75 5.18 21.53 -4.50
CA HIS A 75 4.97 20.84 -5.77
C HIS A 75 4.78 19.34 -5.57
N PRO A 76 3.91 18.68 -6.35
CA PRO A 76 3.69 17.24 -6.23
C PRO A 76 4.95 16.45 -6.59
N VAL A 77 5.31 15.50 -5.73
CA VAL A 77 6.40 14.55 -5.96
C VAL A 77 5.83 13.27 -6.55
N VAL A 78 6.31 12.88 -7.73
CA VAL A 78 5.89 11.67 -8.44
C VAL A 78 7.05 10.67 -8.48
N ASP A 79 7.33 10.06 -7.34
CA ASP A 79 8.39 9.07 -7.17
C ASP A 79 7.83 7.64 -7.08
N LEU A 80 7.95 6.86 -8.17
CA LEU A 80 7.53 5.46 -8.19
C LEU A 80 8.40 4.56 -7.32
N GLY A 81 9.67 4.91 -7.09
CA GLY A 81 10.56 4.17 -6.19
C GLY A 81 10.06 4.24 -4.76
N HIS A 82 9.63 5.42 -4.31
CA HIS A 82 8.95 5.60 -3.02
C HIS A 82 7.67 4.76 -2.92
N VAL A 83 6.79 4.84 -3.93
CA VAL A 83 5.52 4.10 -3.95
C VAL A 83 5.76 2.60 -3.85
N ILE A 84 6.63 2.05 -4.70
CA ILE A 84 6.93 0.60 -4.72
C ILE A 84 7.56 0.17 -3.39
N SER A 85 8.51 0.94 -2.86
CA SER A 85 9.14 0.64 -1.57
C SER A 85 8.12 0.60 -0.43
N CYS A 86 7.21 1.58 -0.36
CA CYS A 86 6.15 1.62 0.63
C CYS A 86 5.17 0.44 0.50
N LEU A 87 4.75 0.10 -0.72
CA LEU A 87 3.83 -1.02 -0.94
C LEU A 87 4.49 -2.35 -0.61
N ASN A 88 5.77 -2.55 -0.93
CA ASN A 88 6.51 -3.76 -0.58
C ASN A 88 6.67 -3.90 0.95
N LYS A 89 7.01 -2.82 1.65
CA LYS A 89 7.10 -2.79 3.12
C LYS A 89 5.75 -3.06 3.78
N LEU A 90 4.67 -2.52 3.21
CA LEU A 90 3.30 -2.78 3.66
C LEU A 90 2.89 -4.23 3.43
N ASP A 91 3.19 -4.80 2.26
CA ASP A 91 2.82 -6.15 1.88
C ASP A 91 3.53 -7.20 2.75
N VAL A 92 4.80 -6.99 3.10
CA VAL A 92 5.48 -7.85 4.09
C VAL A 92 5.01 -7.56 5.53
N GLY A 93 4.60 -6.33 5.82
CA GLY A 93 4.22 -5.89 7.16
C GLY A 93 5.47 -5.65 8.05
N SER A 94 6.41 -4.84 7.54
CA SER A 94 7.66 -4.52 8.23
C SER A 94 7.44 -3.83 9.58
N ASP A 95 8.36 -4.04 10.53
CA ASP A 95 8.42 -3.31 11.81
C ASP A 95 8.96 -1.87 11.67
N GLU A 96 9.44 -1.49 10.46
CA GLU A 96 9.84 -0.12 10.16
C GLU A 96 8.69 0.86 10.43
N LYS A 97 9.00 1.96 11.13
CA LYS A 97 8.05 3.01 11.49
C LYS A 97 8.18 4.22 10.60
N ILE A 98 7.04 4.79 10.22
CA ILE A 98 6.94 6.03 9.47
C ILE A 98 6.10 7.05 10.23
N SER A 99 6.32 8.33 9.95
CA SER A 99 5.51 9.42 10.48
C SER A 99 4.46 9.84 9.46
N LEU A 100 3.20 9.75 9.85
CA LEU A 100 2.04 10.15 9.06
C LEU A 100 1.55 11.49 9.60
N VAL A 101 1.55 12.51 8.75
CA VAL A 101 1.21 13.89 9.14
C VAL A 101 -0.12 14.27 8.49
N SER A 102 -1.02 14.87 9.26
CA SER A 102 -2.27 15.42 8.73
C SER A 102 -2.00 16.64 7.85
N ARG A 103 -2.93 16.94 6.94
CA ARG A 103 -2.77 18.06 5.97
C ARG A 103 -2.70 19.45 6.61
N ASP A 104 -3.27 19.59 7.81
CA ASP A 104 -3.19 20.81 8.62
C ASP A 104 -1.93 20.85 9.50
N GLU A 105 -1.06 19.84 9.38
CA GLU A 105 0.19 19.65 10.13
C GLU A 105 0.00 19.58 11.66
N GLN A 106 -1.24 19.45 12.14
CA GLN A 106 -1.53 19.45 13.58
C GLN A 106 -1.37 18.07 14.22
N ASN A 107 -1.52 17.00 13.44
CA ASN A 107 -1.48 15.63 13.94
C ASN A 107 -0.34 14.85 13.28
N VAL A 108 0.50 14.24 14.11
CA VAL A 108 1.57 13.33 13.67
C VAL A 108 1.35 11.98 14.34
N LEU A 109 1.20 10.94 13.53
CA LEU A 109 1.10 9.55 13.99
C LEU A 109 2.34 8.77 13.56
N VAL A 110 3.02 8.15 14.53
CA VAL A 110 4.13 7.24 14.24
C VAL A 110 3.61 5.81 14.25
N VAL A 111 3.62 5.15 13.09
CA VAL A 111 3.05 3.81 12.91
C VAL A 111 4.02 2.91 12.15
N SER A 112 4.00 1.61 12.46
CA SER A 112 4.73 0.61 11.67
C SER A 112 3.95 0.16 10.44
N TYR A 113 4.65 -0.31 9.41
CA TYR A 113 4.00 -0.95 8.26
C TYR A 113 3.18 -2.19 8.68
N ARG A 114 3.60 -2.89 9.74
CA ARG A 114 2.82 -3.98 10.34
C ARG A 114 1.45 -3.52 10.87
N GLU A 115 1.41 -2.40 11.57
CA GLU A 115 0.15 -1.81 12.08
C GLU A 115 -0.75 -1.36 10.92
N ILE A 116 -0.17 -0.73 9.89
CA ILE A 116 -0.90 -0.31 8.69
C ILE A 116 -1.50 -1.54 7.99
N LYS A 117 -0.71 -2.61 7.81
CA LYS A 117 -1.18 -3.86 7.18
C LYS A 117 -2.39 -4.44 7.93
N ARG A 118 -2.31 -4.50 9.27
CA ARG A 118 -3.42 -4.94 10.11
C ARG A 118 -4.67 -4.09 9.88
N GLY A 119 -4.52 -2.76 9.84
CA GLY A 119 -5.61 -1.82 9.54
C GLY A 119 -6.26 -2.06 8.18
N VAL A 120 -5.45 -2.27 7.12
CA VAL A 120 -5.94 -2.59 5.77
C VAL A 120 -6.71 -3.89 5.77
N GLU A 121 -6.17 -4.95 6.37
CA GLU A 121 -6.81 -6.27 6.40
C GLU A 121 -8.12 -6.25 7.19
N GLN A 122 -8.13 -5.64 8.37
CA GLN A 122 -9.32 -5.53 9.22
C GLN A 122 -10.42 -4.73 8.53
N THR A 123 -10.09 -3.54 8.01
CA THR A 123 -11.06 -2.67 7.33
C THR A 123 -11.59 -3.33 6.05
N PHE A 124 -10.72 -3.96 5.27
CA PHE A 124 -11.16 -4.70 4.07
C PHE A 124 -12.09 -5.86 4.42
N ASN A 125 -11.81 -6.60 5.51
CA ASN A 125 -12.67 -7.68 5.96
C ASN A 125 -14.04 -7.18 6.46
N GLU A 126 -14.11 -6.00 7.07
CA GLU A 126 -15.39 -5.35 7.41
C GLU A 126 -16.23 -5.07 6.17
N LEU A 127 -15.59 -4.64 5.06
CA LEU A 127 -16.29 -4.41 3.79
C LEU A 127 -16.83 -5.69 3.14
N ILE A 128 -16.17 -6.83 3.36
CA ILE A 128 -16.58 -8.13 2.80
C ILE A 128 -17.76 -8.74 3.58
N LYS A 129 -17.93 -8.41 4.86
CA LYS A 129 -18.97 -9.03 5.68
C LYS A 129 -20.36 -8.80 5.07
N PRO A 130 -21.18 -9.86 4.89
CA PRO A 130 -22.51 -9.71 4.34
C PRO A 130 -23.37 -8.86 5.29
N LYS A 131 -24.05 -7.86 4.73
CA LYS A 131 -25.04 -7.08 5.49
C LYS A 131 -26.09 -8.06 6.03
N ARG A 132 -26.24 -8.15 7.36
CA ARG A 132 -27.41 -8.79 7.96
C ARG A 132 -28.63 -8.01 7.47
N ARG A 133 -29.40 -8.61 6.57
CA ARG A 133 -30.69 -8.12 6.11
C ARG A 133 -31.73 -8.29 7.21
#